data_AF-A0A660E2M4-F1
#
_entry.id   AF-A0A660E2M4-F1
#
_cell.length_a   1.000
_cell.length_b   1.000
_cell.length_c   1.000
_cell.angle_alpha   90.00
_cell.angle_beta   90.00
_cell.angle_gamma   90.00
#
_symmetry.space_group_name_H-M   'P 1'
#
loop_
_entity.id
_entity.type
_entity.pdbx_description
1 polymer ?
#
loop_
_entity_poly.entity_id
_entity_poly.type
_entity_poly.pdbx_seq_one_letter_code
_entity_poly.pdbx_strand_id
1 'polypeptide(L)' 'MVYKDVFGINHDDCHIVQTRHEFNRIFIVENEVGSRFTCIKDNAPLEKKMSGHWKYAKASDAPKNYAVPYKAQKR' A
#
# COMPACT_ATOMS: atom_id res chain seq x y z
N MET A 1 14.58 -2.28 3.19
CA MET A 1 13.41 -2.41 4.09
C MET A 1 12.29 -2.98 3.25
N VAL A 2 11.65 -4.07 3.68
CA VAL A 2 10.63 -4.75 2.86
C VAL A 2 9.25 -4.23 3.25
N TYR A 3 8.49 -3.73 2.30
CA TYR A 3 7.12 -3.28 2.52
C TYR A 3 6.13 -4.28 1.97
N LYS A 4 5.07 -4.57 2.73
CA LYS A 4 3.99 -5.45 2.28
C LYS A 4 2.76 -4.62 1.92
N ASP A 5 2.30 -4.76 0.68
CA ASP A 5 1.11 -4.05 0.21
C ASP A 5 -0.20 -4.72 0.66
N VAL A 6 -1.33 -4.09 0.34
CA VAL A 6 -2.68 -4.61 0.65
C VAL A 6 -3.02 -5.94 -0.02
N PHE A 7 -2.30 -6.37 -1.06
CA PHE A 7 -2.44 -7.67 -1.74
C PHE A 7 -1.47 -8.73 -1.20
N GLY A 8 -0.67 -8.36 -0.19
CA GLY A 8 0.31 -9.22 0.43
C GLY A 8 1.58 -9.44 -0.41
N ILE A 9 1.81 -8.59 -1.41
CA ILE A 9 3.02 -8.60 -2.23
C ILE A 9 4.10 -7.80 -1.50
N ASN A 10 5.32 -8.34 -1.49
CA ASN A 10 6.49 -7.70 -0.89
C ASN A 10 7.18 -6.80 -1.91
N HIS A 11 7.58 -5.61 -1.46
CA HIS A 11 8.28 -4.60 -2.25
C HIS A 11 9.57 -4.19 -1.54
N ASP A 12 10.68 -4.45 -2.21
CA ASP A 12 12.01 -4.03 -1.79
C ASP A 12 12.33 -2.63 -2.36
N ASP A 13 13.31 -1.95 -1.76
CA ASP A 13 13.86 -0.66 -2.24
C ASP A 13 12.82 0.44 -2.50
N CYS A 14 11.72 0.42 -1.74
CA CYS A 14 10.70 1.46 -1.80
C CYS A 14 10.91 2.53 -0.71
N HIS A 15 10.35 3.71 -0.93
CA HIS A 15 10.30 4.79 0.05
C HIS A 15 8.87 5.27 0.27
N ILE A 16 8.56 5.76 1.46
CA ILE A 16 7.22 6.26 1.80
C ILE A 16 7.03 7.64 1.15
N VAL A 17 6.03 7.77 0.27
CA VAL A 17 5.72 9.02 -0.45
C VAL A 17 4.51 9.76 0.12
N GLN A 18 3.58 9.05 0.76
CA GLN A 18 2.41 9.68 1.36
C GLN A 18 1.89 8.86 2.54
N THR A 19 1.77 9.49 3.70
CA THR A 19 1.03 8.97 4.86
C THR A 19 -0.33 9.64 4.90
N ARG A 20 -1.43 8.88 4.79
CA ARG A 20 -2.76 9.46 5.02
C ARG A 20 -2.99 9.47 6.53
N HIS A 21 -2.76 10.61 7.18
CA HIS A 21 -2.92 10.76 8.64
C HIS A 21 -4.33 10.40 9.13
N GLU A 22 -5.35 10.56 8.29
CA GLU A 22 -6.74 10.17 8.56
C GLU A 22 -6.94 8.67 8.76
N PHE A 23 -5.99 7.85 8.33
CA PHE A 23 -5.94 6.44 8.64
C PHE A 23 -4.52 6.15 9.09
N ASN A 24 -4.25 6.25 10.40
CA ASN A 24 -2.94 6.01 11.05
C ASN A 24 -2.24 4.67 10.68
N ARG A 25 -2.90 3.86 9.86
CA ARG A 25 -2.54 2.54 9.36
C ARG A 25 -2.17 2.49 7.87
N ILE A 26 -2.59 3.44 7.02
CA ILE A 26 -2.40 3.36 5.56
C ILE A 26 -1.33 4.34 5.09
N PHE A 27 -0.38 3.83 4.30
CA PHE A 27 0.65 4.65 3.67
C PHE A 27 0.93 4.16 2.24
N ILE A 28 1.51 5.02 1.44
CA ILE A 28 1.89 4.72 0.06
C ILE A 28 3.41 4.69 -0.02
N VAL A 29 3.93 3.63 -0.62
CA VAL A 29 5.35 3.53 -0.97
C VAL A 29 5.54 3.64 -2.47
N GLU A 30 6.70 4.13 -2.88
CA GLU A 30 7.09 4.26 -4.29
C GLU A 30 8.44 3.57 -4.52
N ASN A 31 8.54 2.81 -5.61
CA ASN A 31 9.79 2.19 -6.05
C ASN A 31 10.60 3.14 -6.97
N GLU A 32 11.81 2.76 -7.34
CA GLU A 32 12.70 3.57 -8.19
C GLU A 32 12.11 3.90 -9.58
N VAL A 33 11.20 3.05 -10.08
CA VAL A 33 10.53 3.21 -11.39
C VAL A 33 9.32 4.15 -11.28
N GLY A 34 8.96 4.60 -10.08
CA GLY A 34 7.82 5.49 -9.83
C GLY A 34 6.47 4.77 -9.71
N SER A 35 6.46 3.45 -9.53
CA SER A 35 5.27 2.66 -9.23
C SER A 35 4.91 2.80 -7.76
N ARG A 36 3.62 2.96 -7.47
CA ARG A 36 3.10 3.22 -6.11
C ARG A 36 2.29 2.06 -5.59
N PHE A 37 2.52 1.70 -4.35
CA PHE A 37 1.84 0.60 -3.68
C PHE A 37 1.21 1.07 -2.37
N THR A 38 -0.02 0.65 -2.13
CA THR A 38 -0.72 0.95 -0.87
C THR A 38 -0.35 -0.10 0.15
N CYS A 39 0.26 0.32 1.25
CA CYS A 39 0.70 -0.54 2.33
C CYS A 39 -0.10 -0.27 3.61
N ILE A 40 -0.13 -1.29 4.46
CA ILE A 40 -0.74 -1.25 5.79
C ILE A 40 0.37 -1.39 6.83
N LYS A 41 0.40 -0.49 7.81
CA LYS A 41 1.35 -0.57 8.92
C LYS A 41 0.95 -1.71 9.84
N ASP A 42 1.91 -2.58 10.13
CA ASP A 42 1.76 -3.64 11.12
C ASP A 42 1.47 -3.03 12.49
N ASN A 43 0.50 -3.58 13.21
CA ASN A 43 0.10 -3.14 14.56
C ASN A 43 -0.31 -1.66 14.67
N ALA A 44 -0.83 -1.03 13.61
CA ALA A 44 -1.37 0.31 13.74
C ALA A 44 -2.52 0.36 14.77
N PRO A 45 -2.54 1.37 15.65
CA PRO A 45 -3.59 1.50 16.66
C PRO A 45 -4.96 1.56 15.98
N LEU A 46 -5.89 0.71 16.46
CA LEU A 46 -7.26 0.69 15.98
C LEU A 46 -7.89 2.07 16.20
N GLU A 47 -8.42 2.68 15.14
CA GLU A 47 -9.25 3.86 15.31
C GLU A 47 -10.52 3.51 16.11
N LYS A 48 -10.96 4.44 16.95
CA LYS A 48 -12.13 4.25 17.82
C LYS A 48 -13.36 3.92 16.94
N LYS A 49 -13.87 2.69 17.10
CA LYS A 49 -15.09 2.14 16.48
C LYS A 49 -15.03 1.90 14.98
N MET A 50 -14.22 0.94 14.54
CA MET A 50 -14.45 0.24 13.28
C MET A 50 -14.74 -1.24 13.56
N SER A 51 -15.92 -1.72 13.15
CA SER A 51 -16.31 -3.14 13.25
C SER A 51 -15.69 -4.03 12.16
N GLY A 52 -14.88 -3.45 11.27
CA GLY A 52 -14.25 -4.15 10.15
C GLY A 52 -12.79 -4.48 10.41
N HIS A 53 -12.45 -5.77 10.39
CA HIS A 53 -11.05 -6.20 10.31
C HIS A 53 -10.58 -6.12 8.85
N TRP A 54 -9.66 -5.20 8.56
CA TRP A 54 -8.95 -5.19 7.29
C TRP A 54 -8.06 -6.43 7.21
N LYS A 55 -8.35 -7.31 6.26
CA LYS A 55 -7.49 -8.43 5.87
C LYS A 55 -6.79 -8.06 4.56
N TYR A 56 -5.56 -8.53 4.39
CA TYR A 56 -4.90 -8.48 3.09
C TYR A 56 -5.75 -9.23 2.06
N ALA A 57 -5.88 -8.65 0.87
CA ALA A 57 -6.36 -9.36 -0.32
C ALA A 57 -5.29 -10.37 -0.77
N LYS A 58 -5.64 -11.25 -1.71
CA LYS A 58 -4.66 -12.18 -2.30
C LYS A 58 -3.88 -11.45 -3.40
N ALA A 59 -2.64 -11.86 -3.63
CA ALA A 59 -1.82 -11.35 -4.74
C ALA A 59 -2.52 -11.53 -6.11
N SER A 60 -3.34 -12.57 -6.25
CA SER A 60 -4.15 -12.83 -7.46
C SER A 60 -5.24 -11.79 -7.72
N ASP A 61 -5.65 -11.04 -6.70
CA ASP A 61 -6.70 -10.02 -6.79
C ASP A 61 -6.10 -8.66 -7.20
N ALA A 62 -4.78 -8.56 -7.29
CA ALA A 62 -4.11 -7.35 -7.75
C ALA A 62 -4.47 -7.06 -9.23
N PRO A 63 -4.83 -5.81 -9.58
CA PRO A 63 -5.08 -5.43 -10.97
C PRO A 63 -3.89 -5.78 -11.89
N LYS A 64 -4.16 -6.15 -13.15
CA LYS A 64 -3.09 -6.47 -14.13
C LYS A 64 -2.04 -5.36 -14.28
N ASN A 65 -2.48 -4.11 -14.12
CA ASN A 65 -1.64 -2.92 -14.19
C ASN A 65 -1.41 -2.33 -12.79
N TYR A 66 -1.15 -3.18 -11.80
CA TYR A 66 -0.94 -2.70 -10.43
C TYR A 66 0.45 -2.09 -10.22
N ALA A 67 1.49 -2.63 -10.89
CA ALA A 67 2.87 -2.17 -10.77
C ALA A 67 3.30 -1.15 -11.83
N VAL A 68 2.38 -0.53 -12.57
CA VAL A 68 2.74 0.53 -13.54
C VAL A 68 3.08 1.84 -12.82
N PRO A 69 4.05 2.62 -13.34
CA PRO A 69 4.40 3.91 -12.78
C PRO A 69 3.19 4.83 -12.68
N TYR A 70 3.01 5.50 -11.54
CA TYR A 70 1.87 6.39 -11.31
C TYR A 70 1.81 7.53 -12.34
N LYS A 71 2.98 8.03 -12.78
CA LYS A 71 3.08 9.06 -13.82
C LYS A 71 2.65 8.58 -15.20
N ALA A 72 2.75 7.28 -15.49
CA ALA A 72 2.31 6.69 -16.75
C ALA A 72 0.79 6.48 -16.82
N GLN A 73 0.08 6.57 -15.70
CA GLN A 73 -1.37 6.42 -15.63
C GLN A 73 -2.15 7.73 -15.85
N LYS A 74 -1.50 8.89 -15.86
CA LYS A 74 -2.13 10.16 -16.27
C LYS A 74 -2.24 10.19 -17.80
N ARG A 75 -3.45 10.01 -18.33
CA ARG A 75 -3.85 10.43 -19.68
C ARG A 75 -4.80 11.61 -19.55
#